data_AF-A0A9X6XUD9-F1
#
_entry.id   AF-A0A9X6XUD9-F1
#
_cell.length_a   1.000
_cell.length_b   1.000
_cell.length_c   1.000
_cell.angle_alpha   90.00
_cell.angle_beta   90.00
_cell.angle_gamma   90.00
#
_symmetry.space_group_name_H-M   'P 1'
#
loop_
_entity.id
_entity.type
_entity.pdbx_description
1 polymer ?
#
loop_
_entity_poly.entity_id
_entity_poly.type
_entity_poly.pdbx_seq_one_letter_code
_entity_poly.pdbx_strand_id
1 'polypeptide(L)'
;MQANVTNTTDEHPEYSLGPEGLKEAITNTGSNALVMDLYALTVLKQANANFNGISSIDASLKTKIIGDQNIARVNAGYWLDTIKPQMISTNQNIIN
;
A
#
# COMPACT_ATOMS: atom_id res chain seq x y z
N MET A 1 -3.62 8.33 -54.46
CA MET A 1 -4.50 7.49 -53.62
C MET A 1 -3.65 6.32 -53.18
N GLN A 2 -3.32 6.03 -51.93
CA GLN A 2 -3.83 6.41 -50.61
C GLN A 2 -2.64 6.84 -49.73
N ALA A 3 -2.81 7.87 -48.91
CA ALA A 3 -1.90 8.12 -47.80
C ALA A 3 -2.39 7.30 -46.60
N ASN A 4 -1.53 6.44 -46.07
CA ASN A 4 -1.75 5.74 -44.80
C ASN A 4 -2.00 6.77 -43.70
N VAL A 5 -3.18 6.74 -43.11
CA VAL A 5 -3.44 7.43 -41.84
C VAL A 5 -2.78 6.59 -40.75
N THR A 6 -1.55 6.93 -40.40
CA THR A 6 -0.98 6.52 -39.12
C THR A 6 -1.78 7.23 -38.03
N ASN A 7 -2.64 6.47 -37.34
CA ASN A 7 -3.17 6.86 -36.04
C ASN A 7 -1.98 7.12 -35.12
N THR A 8 -1.59 8.38 -34.98
CA THR A 8 -0.68 8.83 -33.93
C THR A 8 -1.49 8.82 -32.64
N THR A 9 -1.42 7.73 -31.89
CA THR A 9 -1.70 7.74 -30.46
C THR A 9 -0.89 8.88 -29.84
N ASP A 10 -1.58 9.79 -29.15
CA ASP A 10 -1.01 10.88 -28.37
C ASP A 10 0.01 10.33 -27.35
N GLU A 11 1.29 10.27 -27.73
CA GLU A 11 2.41 9.98 -26.84
C GLU A 11 3.01 11.28 -26.29
N HIS A 12 2.17 12.11 -25.66
CA HIS A 12 2.63 13.28 -24.92
C HIS A 12 2.61 12.99 -23.40
N PRO A 13 3.72 12.49 -22.81
CA PRO A 13 3.82 12.25 -21.36
C PRO A 13 3.62 13.51 -20.51
N GLU A 14 3.68 14.70 -21.12
CA GLU A 14 3.40 16.00 -20.49
C GLU A 14 2.00 16.11 -19.87
N TYR A 15 1.03 15.28 -20.28
CA TYR A 15 -0.32 15.27 -19.73
C TYR A 15 -0.65 14.02 -18.90
N SER A 16 0.35 13.26 -18.44
CA SER A 16 0.11 12.07 -17.58
C SER A 16 -0.68 12.40 -16.31
N LEU A 17 -0.68 13.67 -15.87
CA LEU A 17 -1.47 14.18 -14.75
C LEU A 17 -2.45 15.30 -15.18
N GLY A 18 -2.91 15.28 -16.44
CA GLY A 18 -4.13 15.99 -16.83
C GLY A 18 -5.33 15.52 -15.98
N PRO A 19 -6.51 16.17 -16.05
CA PRO A 19 -7.61 15.93 -15.11
C PRO A 19 -8.01 14.45 -14.98
N GLU A 20 -8.03 13.73 -16.11
CA GLU A 20 -8.35 12.30 -16.18
C GLU A 20 -7.24 11.43 -15.59
N GLY A 21 -5.98 11.71 -15.91
CA GLY A 21 -4.82 11.00 -15.35
C GLY A 21 -4.70 11.21 -13.84
N LEU A 22 -4.99 12.41 -13.37
CA LEU A 22 -5.04 12.73 -11.94
C LEU A 22 -6.20 12.00 -11.23
N LYS A 23 -7.39 12.00 -11.84
CA LYS A 23 -8.54 11.25 -11.32
C LYS A 23 -8.25 9.76 -11.22
N GLU A 24 -7.60 9.19 -12.23
CA GLU A 24 -7.16 7.80 -12.22
C GLU A 24 -6.14 7.54 -11.11
N ALA A 25 -5.11 8.38 -10.99
CA ALA A 25 -4.08 8.25 -9.95
C ALA A 25 -4.67 8.29 -8.53
N ILE A 26 -5.61 9.20 -8.27
CA ILE A 26 -6.31 9.29 -6.97
C ILE A 26 -7.17 8.04 -6.72
N THR A 27 -7.87 7.55 -7.75
CA THR A 27 -8.71 6.33 -7.66
C THR A 27 -7.86 5.09 -7.38
N ASN A 28 -6.73 4.95 -8.08
CA ASN A 28 -5.78 3.85 -7.89
C ASN A 28 -5.14 3.92 -6.50
N THR A 29 -4.77 5.12 -6.04
CA THR A 29 -4.28 5.35 -4.68
C THR A 29 -5.29 4.91 -3.63
N GLY A 30 -6.56 5.27 -3.79
CA GLY A 30 -7.65 4.85 -2.89
C GLY A 30 -7.81 3.32 -2.86
N SER A 31 -7.83 2.67 -4.02
CA SER A 31 -7.96 1.21 -4.13
C SER A 31 -6.79 0.48 -3.45
N ASN A 32 -5.56 0.95 -3.64
CA ASN A 32 -4.38 0.39 -2.98
C ASN A 32 -4.39 0.63 -1.46
N ALA A 33 -4.93 1.77 -1.00
CA ALA A 33 -5.10 2.06 0.41
C ALA A 33 -6.02 1.07 1.12
N LEU A 34 -7.09 0.62 0.44
CA LEU A 34 -8.01 -0.39 0.97
C LEU A 34 -7.32 -1.75 1.15
N VAL A 35 -6.46 -2.14 0.21
CA VAL A 35 -5.64 -3.35 0.33
C VAL A 35 -4.69 -3.23 1.51
N MET A 36 -4.02 -2.09 1.66
CA MET A 36 -3.13 -1.83 2.80
C MET A 36 -3.87 -1.83 4.14
N ASP A 37 -5.07 -1.27 4.22
CA ASP A 37 -5.93 -1.35 5.42
C ASP A 37 -6.24 -2.80 5.80
N LEU A 38 -6.60 -3.63 4.82
CA LEU A 38 -6.88 -5.03 5.07
C LEU A 38 -5.66 -5.76 5.65
N TYR A 39 -4.48 -5.56 5.07
CA TYR A 39 -3.24 -6.16 5.59
C TYR A 39 -2.88 -5.64 6.98
N ALA A 40 -2.93 -4.33 7.20
CA ALA A 40 -2.63 -3.73 8.49
C ALA A 40 -3.55 -4.26 9.59
N LEU A 41 -4.87 -4.28 9.34
CA LEU A 41 -5.85 -4.81 10.28
C LEU A 41 -5.67 -6.30 10.53
N THR A 42 -5.30 -7.08 9.51
CA THR A 42 -5.04 -8.52 9.64
C THR A 42 -3.84 -8.76 10.56
N VAL A 43 -2.73 -8.06 10.35
CA VAL A 43 -1.51 -8.18 11.17
C VAL A 43 -1.78 -7.76 12.62
N LEU A 44 -2.55 -6.68 12.84
CA LEU A 44 -2.91 -6.22 14.18
C LEU A 44 -3.81 -7.21 14.92
N LYS A 45 -4.76 -7.86 14.22
CA LYS A 45 -5.70 -8.82 14.81
C LYS A 45 -5.12 -10.22 14.97
N GLN A 46 -4.06 -10.56 14.25
CA GLN A 46 -3.42 -11.87 14.36
C GLN A 46 -2.91 -12.11 15.78
N ALA A 47 -3.17 -13.30 16.33
CA ALA A 47 -2.69 -13.70 17.64
C ALA A 47 -1.15 -13.71 17.73
N ASN A 48 -0.63 -13.50 18.94
CA ASN A 48 0.81 -13.59 19.19
C ASN A 48 1.35 -14.98 18.87
N ALA A 49 2.45 -15.03 18.13
CA ALA A 49 3.19 -16.27 17.93
C ALA A 49 3.61 -16.83 19.29
N ASN A 50 3.29 -18.10 19.53
CA ASN A 50 3.60 -18.78 20.77
C ASN A 50 4.24 -20.13 20.45
N PHE A 51 5.44 -20.35 20.97
CA PHE A 51 6.23 -21.55 20.74
C PHE A 51 6.40 -22.40 22.00
N ASN A 52 5.58 -22.17 23.03
CA ASN A 52 5.57 -22.98 24.23
C ASN A 52 5.29 -24.45 23.87
N GLY A 53 6.10 -25.36 24.39
CA GLY A 53 5.98 -26.79 24.11
C GLY A 53 6.57 -27.26 22.78
N ILE A 54 7.07 -26.36 21.93
CA ILE A 54 7.72 -26.72 20.66
C ILE A 54 9.22 -26.83 20.87
N SER A 55 9.79 -28.04 20.89
CA SER A 55 11.24 -28.27 21.08
C SER A 55 12.04 -28.39 19.78
N SER A 56 11.36 -28.57 18.64
CA SER A 56 11.98 -28.76 17.32
C SER A 56 12.53 -27.47 16.67
N ILE A 57 12.27 -26.32 17.28
CA ILE A 57 12.68 -25.00 16.80
C ILE A 57 13.66 -24.41 17.82
N ASP A 58 14.80 -23.90 17.34
CA ASP A 58 15.80 -23.29 18.21
C ASP A 58 15.30 -21.96 18.81
N ALA A 59 15.89 -21.57 19.94
CA ALA A 59 15.46 -20.39 20.70
C ALA A 59 15.66 -19.06 19.93
N SER A 60 16.69 -18.99 19.08
CA SER A 60 16.97 -17.78 18.31
C SER A 60 15.91 -17.54 17.24
N LEU A 61 15.50 -18.60 16.54
CA LEU A 61 14.44 -18.51 15.53
C LEU A 61 13.09 -18.15 16.16
N LYS A 62 12.74 -18.73 17.31
CA LYS A 62 11.52 -18.34 18.06
C LYS A 62 11.52 -16.85 18.38
N THR A 63 12.64 -16.36 18.92
CA THR A 63 12.80 -14.94 19.28
C THR A 63 12.67 -14.05 18.05
N LYS A 64 13.30 -14.44 16.93
CA LYS A 64 13.22 -13.70 15.66
C LYS A 64 11.79 -13.60 15.15
N ILE A 65 11.04 -14.70 15.14
CA ILE A 65 9.66 -14.71 14.63
C ILE A 65 8.76 -13.79 15.48
N ILE A 66 8.89 -13.84 16.81
CA ILE A 66 8.14 -12.94 17.71
C ILE A 66 8.54 -11.48 17.46
N GLY A 67 9.83 -11.20 17.30
CA GLY A 67 10.35 -9.87 16.97
C GLY A 67 9.79 -9.34 15.65
N ASP A 68 9.87 -10.13 14.59
CA ASP A 68 9.36 -9.78 13.26
C ASP A 68 7.84 -9.51 13.30
N GLN A 69 7.08 -10.31 14.05
CA GLN A 69 5.64 -10.09 14.24
C GLN A 69 5.36 -8.74 14.94
N ASN A 70 6.14 -8.39 15.96
CA ASN A 70 5.98 -7.11 16.65
C ASN A 70 6.33 -5.92 15.75
N ILE A 71 7.41 -6.02 14.97
CA ILE A 71 7.78 -4.98 13.99
C ILE A 71 6.67 -4.82 12.95
N ALA A 72 6.11 -5.91 12.43
CA ALA A 72 5.01 -5.86 11.48
C ALA A 72 3.79 -5.13 12.05
N ARG A 73 3.45 -5.34 13.33
CA ARG A 73 2.35 -4.62 14.00
C ARG A 73 2.63 -3.14 14.17
N VAL A 74 3.86 -2.76 14.54
CA VAL A 74 4.25 -1.34 14.63
C VAL A 74 4.10 -0.66 13.27
N ASN A 75 4.57 -1.30 12.20
CA ASN A 75 4.45 -0.76 10.84
C ASN A 75 2.98 -0.68 10.38
N ALA A 76 2.15 -1.67 10.73
CA ALA A 76 0.72 -1.64 10.46
C ALA A 76 0.00 -0.48 11.18
N GLY A 77 0.35 -0.22 12.44
CA GLY A 77 -0.14 0.95 13.18
C GLY A 77 0.30 2.26 12.53
N TYR A 78 1.57 2.37 12.16
CA TYR A 78 2.10 3.57 11.48
C TYR A 78 1.41 3.86 10.14
N TRP A 79 1.06 2.82 9.37
CA TRP A 79 0.22 2.97 8.17
C TRP A 79 -1.12 3.63 8.50
N LEU A 80 -1.85 3.08 9.47
CA LEU A 80 -3.21 3.53 9.82
C LEU A 80 -3.22 4.93 10.44
N ASP A 81 -2.28 5.20 11.33
CA ASP A 81 -2.30 6.39 12.18
C ASP A 81 -1.55 7.58 11.57
N THR A 82 -0.61 7.33 10.65
CA THR A 82 0.23 8.40 10.07
C THR A 82 0.15 8.48 8.57
N ILE A 83 0.50 7.41 7.85
CA ILE A 83 0.65 7.46 6.39
C ILE A 83 -0.70 7.69 5.71
N LYS A 84 -1.72 6.89 6.06
CA LYS A 84 -3.05 7.00 5.45
C LYS A 84 -3.69 8.38 5.65
N PRO A 85 -3.72 8.97 6.86
CA PRO A 85 -4.24 10.32 7.06
C PRO A 85 -3.50 11.38 6.23
N GLN A 86 -2.16 11.32 6.18
CA GLN A 86 -1.36 12.25 5.38
C GLN A 86 -1.69 12.13 3.89
N MET A 87 -1.82 10.90 3.38
CA MET A 87 -2.18 10.66 1.98
C MET A 87 -3.59 11.18 1.64
N ILE A 88 -4.57 11.01 2.53
CA ILE A 88 -5.92 11.59 2.37
C ILE A 88 -5.84 13.11 2.32
N SER A 89 -5.08 13.74 3.22
CA SER A 89 -4.90 15.20 3.25
C SER A 89 -4.25 15.71 1.96
N THR A 90 -3.21 15.03 1.47
CA THR A 90 -2.57 15.38 0.19
C THR A 90 -3.57 15.32 -0.97
N ASN A 91 -4.38 14.26 -1.07
CA ASN A 91 -5.38 14.15 -2.12
C ASN A 91 -6.46 15.25 -2.02
N GLN A 92 -6.88 15.62 -0.81
CA GLN A 92 -7.82 16.74 -0.61
C GLN A 92 -7.21 18.08 -1.03
N ASN A 93 -5.94 18.33 -0.70
CA ASN A 93 -5.23 19.55 -1.06
C ASN A 93 -5.01 19.69 -2.58
N ILE A 94 -5.02 18.59 -3.33
CA ILE A 94 -4.94 18.63 -4.80
C ILE A 94 -6.30 19.00 -5.42
N ILE A 95 -7.40 18.61 -4.78
CA ILE A 95 -8.77 18.84 -5.28
C ILE A 95 -9.23 20.27 -4.98
N ASN A 96 -8.87 20.81 -3.82
CA ASN A 96 -9.25 22.15 -3.36
C ASN A 96 -8.42 23.26 -4.02
#